data_AF-A0A958HVD0-F1
#
_entry.id   AF-A0A958HVD0-F1
#
_cell.length_a   1.000
_cell.length_b   1.000
_cell.length_c   1.000
_cell.angle_alpha   90.00
_cell.angle_beta   90.00
_cell.angle_gamma   90.00
#
_symmetry.space_group_name_H-M   'P 1'
#
loop_
_entity.id
_entity.type
_entity.pdbx_description
1 polymer ?
#
loop_
_entity_poly.entity_id
_entity_poly.type
_entity_poly.pdbx_seq_one_letter_code
_entity_poly.pdbx_strand_id
1 'polypeptide(L)'
;MALNTHNRRRAMLGVLPHPDGIIDSPDKGYIWGFVWPQELRFIFDQVIANLKTISIANGYSFDIGGRVHGWWDIPYDDDLLPAINVRDPLNIVEETEEEFHRYEFDIILLESGNTAPGEVRERAGDVIKAFGLINELPQVEAVTFLGSEKDIQKGAKSFSVVRLRFAITFYVEYFMTGERIEWL
;
A
#
# COMPACT_ATOMS: atom_id res chain seq x y z
N MET A 1 6.92 -6.55 -31.95
CA MET A 1 5.49 -6.37 -31.59
C MET A 1 5.34 -5.07 -30.83
N ALA A 2 4.45 -4.17 -31.27
CA ALA A 2 4.18 -2.93 -30.54
C ALA A 2 3.16 -3.18 -29.43
N LEU A 3 3.51 -2.84 -28.18
CA LEU A 3 2.58 -2.85 -27.04
C LEU A 3 1.42 -1.86 -27.31
N ASN A 4 0.18 -2.30 -27.09
CA ASN A 4 -0.98 -1.42 -27.17
C ASN A 4 -0.89 -0.30 -26.12
N THR A 5 -1.63 0.79 -26.32
CA THR A 5 -1.55 2.01 -25.51
C THR A 5 -1.87 1.78 -24.03
N HIS A 6 -2.72 0.78 -23.74
CA HIS A 6 -3.08 0.36 -22.38
C HIS A 6 -1.89 -0.31 -21.68
N ASN A 7 -1.23 -1.25 -22.35
CA ASN A 7 -0.07 -1.96 -21.81
C ASN A 7 1.18 -1.08 -21.74
N ARG A 8 1.30 -0.06 -22.62
CA ARG A 8 2.33 0.99 -22.48
C ARG A 8 2.15 1.81 -21.21
N ARG A 9 0.92 2.19 -20.83
CA ARG A 9 0.66 2.90 -19.56
C ARG A 9 0.96 2.03 -18.35
N ARG A 10 0.61 0.73 -18.37
CA ARG A 10 0.93 -0.23 -17.30
C ARG A 10 2.45 -0.40 -17.11
N ALA A 11 3.19 -0.58 -18.21
CA ALA A 11 4.65 -0.68 -18.18
C ALA A 11 5.33 0.62 -17.74
N MET A 12 4.77 1.79 -18.10
CA MET A 12 5.31 3.10 -17.69
C MET A 12 5.04 3.44 -16.22
N LEU A 13 4.03 2.85 -15.58
CA LEU A 13 3.72 3.06 -14.16
C LEU A 13 4.48 2.10 -13.22
N GLY A 14 5.30 1.20 -13.76
CA GLY A 14 5.90 0.11 -12.99
C GLY A 14 4.85 -0.86 -12.42
N VAL A 15 3.65 -0.89 -13.01
CA VAL A 15 2.55 -1.76 -12.61
C VAL A 15 2.84 -3.13 -13.21
N LEU A 16 3.60 -3.94 -12.47
CA LEU A 16 3.68 -5.37 -12.74
C LEU A 16 2.25 -5.94 -12.65
N PRO A 17 1.81 -6.75 -13.61
CA PRO A 17 0.58 -7.52 -13.43
C PRO A 17 0.75 -8.42 -12.21
N HIS A 18 -0.32 -8.56 -11.40
CA HIS A 18 -0.39 -9.57 -10.35
C HIS A 18 -0.01 -10.94 -10.98
N PRO A 19 0.82 -11.77 -10.33
CA PRO A 19 1.24 -13.07 -10.88
C PRO A 19 0.05 -14.00 -11.17
N ASP A 20 -1.06 -13.84 -10.45
CA ASP A 20 -2.32 -14.51 -10.75
C ASP A 20 -3.24 -13.64 -11.60
N GLY A 21 -2.84 -13.45 -12.86
CA GLY A 21 -3.74 -12.95 -13.88
C GLY A 21 -4.83 -13.98 -14.13
N ILE A 22 -6.06 -13.70 -13.68
CA ILE A 22 -7.38 -13.99 -14.27
C ILE A 22 -8.37 -13.87 -13.11
N ILE A 23 -8.96 -12.69 -12.87
CA ILE A 23 -10.42 -12.39 -12.86
C ILE A 23 -10.54 -10.85 -12.72
N ASP A 24 -10.59 -10.14 -13.85
CA ASP A 24 -11.03 -8.74 -13.89
C ASP A 24 -12.55 -8.71 -13.64
N SER A 25 -12.98 -8.26 -12.46
CA SER A 25 -14.36 -7.82 -12.25
C SER A 25 -14.37 -6.29 -12.18
N PRO A 26 -14.93 -5.58 -13.17
CA PRO A 26 -14.92 -4.11 -13.24
C PRO A 26 -15.56 -3.43 -12.01
N ASP A 27 -16.47 -4.12 -11.33
CA ASP A 27 -17.33 -3.55 -10.29
C ASP A 27 -17.02 -4.03 -8.87
N LYS A 28 -15.98 -4.88 -8.71
CA LYS A 28 -15.58 -5.43 -7.42
C LYS A 28 -14.06 -5.55 -7.46
N GLY A 29 -13.36 -4.72 -6.68
CA GLY A 29 -11.93 -4.87 -6.48
C GLY A 29 -11.55 -6.34 -6.28
N TYR A 30 -10.38 -6.70 -6.84
CA TYR A 30 -9.87 -8.05 -6.99
C TYR A 30 -10.39 -9.08 -5.98
N ILE A 31 -10.87 -10.22 -6.50
CA ILE A 31 -11.34 -11.33 -5.68
C ILE A 31 -10.14 -11.89 -4.91
N TRP A 32 -10.12 -11.63 -3.61
CA TRP A 32 -9.18 -12.06 -2.55
C TRP A 32 -9.09 -13.60 -2.36
N GLY A 33 -9.15 -14.38 -3.44
CA GLY A 33 -9.54 -15.78 -3.43
C GLY A 33 -8.43 -16.80 -3.68
N PHE A 34 -7.19 -16.39 -3.95
CA PHE A 34 -6.10 -17.34 -4.22
C PHE A 34 -4.87 -17.05 -3.36
N VAL A 35 -4.76 -17.86 -2.29
CA VAL A 35 -3.53 -18.29 -1.59
C VAL A 35 -2.60 -17.19 -1.06
N TRP A 36 -3.13 -16.25 -0.28
CA TRP A 36 -2.29 -15.52 0.67
C TRP A 36 -2.31 -16.23 2.02
N PRO A 37 -1.15 -16.48 2.66
CA PRO A 37 -1.12 -16.87 4.06
C PRO A 37 -1.98 -15.89 4.88
N GLN A 38 -2.76 -16.41 5.84
CA GLN A 38 -3.69 -15.60 6.64
C GLN A 38 -2.97 -14.46 7.37
N GLU A 39 -1.71 -14.70 7.69
CA GLU A 39 -0.74 -13.82 8.32
C GLU A 39 -0.50 -12.55 7.50
N LEU A 40 -0.19 -12.73 6.21
CA LEU A 40 0.06 -11.61 5.30
C LEU A 40 -1.20 -10.79 5.09
N ARG A 41 -2.34 -11.47 4.95
CA ARG A 41 -3.63 -10.78 4.81
C ARG A 41 -3.91 -9.92 6.03
N PHE A 42 -3.67 -10.44 7.23
CA PHE A 42 -3.86 -9.68 8.46
C PHE A 42 -2.98 -8.43 8.48
N ILE A 43 -1.67 -8.56 8.23
CA ILE A 43 -0.75 -7.42 8.23
C ILE A 43 -1.15 -6.39 7.15
N PHE A 44 -1.51 -6.84 5.95
CA PHE A 44 -1.95 -5.97 4.87
C PHE A 44 -3.24 -5.20 5.22
N ASP A 45 -4.23 -5.87 5.81
CA ASP A 45 -5.47 -5.25 6.26
C ASP A 45 -5.22 -4.23 7.38
N GLN A 46 -4.29 -4.52 8.31
CA GLN A 46 -3.88 -3.58 9.35
C GLN A 46 -3.17 -2.35 8.79
N VAL A 47 -2.28 -2.52 7.80
CA VAL A 47 -1.65 -1.39 7.09
C VAL A 47 -2.72 -0.49 6.47
N ILE A 48 -3.71 -1.05 5.78
CA ILE A 48 -4.81 -0.28 5.20
C ILE A 48 -5.63 0.42 6.29
N ALA A 49 -5.94 -0.28 7.39
CA ALA A 49 -6.69 0.30 8.50
C ALA A 49 -5.97 1.51 9.10
N ASN A 50 -4.67 1.38 9.39
CA ASN A 50 -3.84 2.46 9.92
C ASN A 50 -3.79 3.66 8.97
N LEU A 51 -3.61 3.43 7.67
CA LEU A 51 -3.59 4.51 6.67
C LEU A 51 -4.96 5.21 6.54
N LYS A 52 -6.07 4.50 6.75
CA LYS A 52 -7.41 5.11 6.78
C LYS A 52 -7.64 6.04 7.97
N THR A 53 -6.81 5.95 9.02
CA THR A 53 -6.90 6.85 10.17
C THR A 53 -6.37 8.25 9.89
N ILE A 54 -5.68 8.48 8.76
CA ILE A 54 -5.11 9.77 8.39
C ILE A 54 -6.24 10.81 8.28
N SER A 55 -6.29 11.68 9.28
CA SER A 55 -7.25 12.77 9.40
C SER A 55 -6.69 13.89 10.26
N ILE A 56 -7.16 15.10 10.03
CA ILE A 56 -6.78 16.28 10.83
C ILE A 56 -7.18 16.06 12.30
N ALA A 57 -8.32 15.41 12.54
CA ALA A 57 -8.78 15.05 13.89
C ALA A 57 -7.80 14.13 14.64
N ASN A 58 -7.07 13.28 13.92
CA ASN A 58 -6.05 12.39 14.48
C ASN A 58 -4.63 13.01 14.48
N GLY A 59 -4.52 14.32 14.24
CA GLY A 59 -3.26 15.05 14.31
C GLY A 59 -2.34 14.83 13.10
N TYR A 60 -2.92 14.61 11.92
CA TYR A 60 -2.24 14.61 10.63
C TYR A 60 -2.49 15.94 9.89
N SER A 61 -1.74 16.22 8.82
CA SER A 61 -1.85 17.46 8.03
C SER A 61 -3.03 17.47 7.06
N PHE A 62 -3.66 16.33 6.79
CA PHE A 62 -4.74 16.20 5.82
C PHE A 62 -5.73 15.07 6.16
N ASP A 63 -6.89 15.09 5.49
CA ASP A 63 -7.89 14.03 5.55
C ASP A 63 -7.81 13.13 4.31
N ILE A 64 -7.57 11.83 4.50
CA ILE A 64 -7.60 10.87 3.38
C ILE A 64 -9.02 10.46 2.97
N GLY A 65 -10.01 10.70 3.84
CA GLY A 65 -11.42 10.44 3.55
C GLY A 65 -11.74 8.99 3.20
N GLY A 66 -10.95 8.04 3.69
CA GLY A 66 -11.11 6.60 3.40
C GLY A 66 -10.62 6.17 2.01
N ARG A 67 -9.97 7.05 1.24
CA ARG A 67 -9.46 6.80 -0.12
C ARG A 67 -8.14 6.02 -0.11
N VAL A 68 -8.14 4.92 0.62
CA VAL A 68 -7.03 3.98 0.74
C VAL A 68 -7.46 2.67 0.10
N HIS A 69 -6.76 2.28 -0.95
CA HIS A 69 -7.10 1.13 -1.78
C HIS A 69 -5.92 0.16 -1.82
N GLY A 70 -6.19 -1.13 -1.65
CA GLY A 70 -5.22 -2.18 -1.95
C GLY A 70 -5.28 -2.52 -3.43
N TRP A 71 -4.12 -2.64 -4.09
CA TRP A 71 -4.02 -3.17 -5.46
C TRP A 71 -4.92 -2.43 -6.47
N TRP A 72 -5.01 -1.11 -6.39
CA TRP A 72 -5.84 -0.35 -7.33
C TRP A 72 -5.12 -0.15 -8.66
N ASP A 73 -5.62 -0.76 -9.74
CA ASP A 73 -5.01 -0.69 -11.09
C ASP A 73 -5.74 0.22 -12.07
N ILE A 74 -6.90 0.75 -11.67
CA ILE A 74 -7.67 1.70 -12.49
C ILE A 74 -7.04 3.09 -12.32
N PRO A 75 -6.89 3.90 -13.40
CA PRO A 75 -6.44 5.28 -13.26
C PRO A 75 -7.34 6.08 -12.30
N TYR A 76 -6.74 6.92 -11.47
CA TYR A 76 -7.49 7.83 -10.60
C TYR A 76 -7.99 9.05 -11.38
N ASP A 77 -9.22 9.47 -11.07
CA ASP A 77 -9.75 10.76 -11.46
C ASP A 77 -9.43 11.84 -10.41
N ASP A 78 -9.50 13.11 -10.82
CA ASP A 78 -9.02 14.24 -10.01
C ASP A 78 -9.84 14.43 -8.73
N ASP A 79 -11.13 14.11 -8.77
CA ASP A 79 -12.06 14.17 -7.64
C ASP A 79 -11.82 13.07 -6.59
N LEU A 80 -11.12 12.02 -6.99
CA LEU A 80 -10.71 10.92 -6.12
C LEU A 80 -9.37 11.20 -5.41
N LEU A 81 -8.74 12.36 -5.63
CA LEU A 81 -7.50 12.75 -4.97
C LEU A 81 -7.73 13.66 -3.77
N PRO A 82 -6.90 13.58 -2.70
CA PRO A 82 -5.76 12.66 -2.54
C PRO A 82 -6.19 11.21 -2.31
N ALA A 83 -5.34 10.26 -2.71
CA ALA A 83 -5.58 8.83 -2.55
C ALA A 83 -4.28 8.08 -2.20
N ILE A 84 -4.43 6.95 -1.51
CA ILE A 84 -3.32 6.03 -1.22
C ILE A 84 -3.61 4.68 -1.87
N ASN A 85 -2.63 4.15 -2.57
CA ASN A 85 -2.65 2.80 -3.12
C ASN A 85 -1.57 1.95 -2.43
N VAL A 86 -1.99 0.87 -1.79
CA VAL A 86 -1.14 -0.08 -1.06
C VAL A 86 -0.90 -1.29 -1.95
N ARG A 87 0.36 -1.65 -2.16
CA ARG A 87 0.78 -2.76 -3.00
C ARG A 87 1.85 -3.57 -2.29
N ASP A 88 2.01 -4.80 -2.74
CA ASP A 88 3.20 -5.59 -2.47
C ASP A 88 3.89 -5.90 -3.80
N PRO A 89 5.11 -5.41 -4.02
CA PRO A 89 5.76 -5.54 -5.30
C PRO A 89 6.25 -6.97 -5.61
N LEU A 90 6.46 -7.81 -4.60
CA LEU A 90 7.14 -9.10 -4.77
C LEU A 90 6.19 -10.29 -4.71
N ASN A 91 5.08 -10.21 -3.95
CA ASN A 91 4.19 -11.35 -3.69
C ASN A 91 4.94 -12.60 -3.22
N ILE A 92 6.04 -12.37 -2.48
CA ILE A 92 6.92 -13.39 -1.96
C ILE A 92 7.12 -13.06 -0.49
N VAL A 93 6.95 -14.07 0.35
CA VAL A 93 7.46 -14.05 1.72
C VAL A 93 8.84 -14.65 1.68
N GLU A 94 9.83 -13.85 2.06
CA GLU A 94 11.17 -14.40 2.29
C GLU A 94 11.14 -15.16 3.62
N GLU A 95 11.15 -16.49 3.54
CA GLU A 95 11.47 -17.35 4.66
C GLU A 95 12.96 -17.17 4.97
N THR A 96 13.28 -16.56 6.11
CA THR A 96 14.65 -16.59 6.62
C THR A 96 14.86 -17.89 7.40
N GLU A 97 16.11 -18.29 7.64
CA GLU A 97 16.42 -19.47 8.50
C GLU A 97 15.98 -19.30 9.97
N GLU A 98 15.25 -18.22 10.29
CA GLU A 98 14.81 -17.81 11.62
C GLU A 98 13.27 -17.81 11.70
N GLU A 99 12.71 -17.66 12.90
CA GLU A 99 11.25 -17.63 13.24
C GLU A 99 10.47 -16.45 12.61
N PHE A 100 11.07 -15.75 11.63
CA PHE A 100 10.64 -14.48 11.09
C PHE A 100 10.37 -14.55 9.60
N HIS A 101 9.33 -13.85 9.18
CA HIS A 101 9.01 -13.59 7.78
C HIS A 101 9.22 -12.11 7.48
N ARG A 102 9.81 -11.83 6.31
CA ARG A 102 9.96 -10.46 5.80
C ARG A 102 9.07 -10.21 4.60
N TYR A 103 8.42 -9.06 4.61
CA TYR A 103 7.43 -8.70 3.60
C TYR A 103 7.50 -7.22 3.21
N GLU A 104 7.54 -6.93 1.90
CA GLU A 104 7.73 -5.58 1.38
C GLU A 104 6.40 -4.93 0.95
N PHE A 105 6.28 -3.63 1.19
CA PHE A 105 5.14 -2.83 0.81
C PHE A 105 5.57 -1.63 -0.03
N ASP A 106 4.80 -1.37 -1.08
CA ASP A 106 4.82 -0.13 -1.83
C ASP A 106 3.55 0.67 -1.49
N ILE A 107 3.74 1.81 -0.83
CA ILE A 107 2.68 2.77 -0.49
C ILE A 107 2.78 3.95 -1.44
N ILE A 108 1.78 4.10 -2.30
CA ILE A 108 1.75 5.12 -3.35
C ILE A 108 0.74 6.19 -2.94
N LEU A 109 1.22 7.36 -2.56
CA LEU A 109 0.42 8.56 -2.34
C LEU A 109 0.24 9.30 -3.67
N LEU A 110 -1.01 9.45 -4.09
CA LEU A 110 -1.39 10.21 -5.27
C LEU A 110 -2.02 11.54 -4.86
N GLU A 111 -1.51 12.60 -5.45
CA GLU A 111 -1.88 13.98 -5.17
C GLU A 111 -2.21 14.73 -6.46
N SER A 112 -3.05 15.75 -6.33
CA SER A 112 -3.28 16.68 -7.44
C SER A 112 -1.96 17.31 -7.86
N GLY A 113 -1.74 17.47 -9.17
CA GLY A 113 -0.53 18.11 -9.68
C GLY A 113 -0.42 19.60 -9.33
N ASN A 114 -1.48 20.21 -8.81
CA ASN A 114 -1.49 21.57 -8.28
C ASN A 114 -1.11 21.65 -6.79
N THR A 115 -1.04 20.51 -6.08
CA THR A 115 -0.64 20.47 -4.67
C THR A 115 0.81 20.96 -4.53
N ALA A 116 1.05 21.86 -3.57
CA ALA A 116 2.36 22.45 -3.40
C ALA A 116 3.40 21.36 -3.01
N PRO A 117 4.65 21.41 -3.53
CA PRO A 117 5.64 20.38 -3.21
C PRO A 117 5.95 20.23 -1.71
N GLY A 118 5.78 21.29 -0.92
CA GLY A 118 5.90 21.26 0.54
C GLY A 118 4.80 20.43 1.18
N GLU A 119 3.54 20.68 0.80
CA GLU A 119 2.38 19.91 1.27
C GLU A 119 2.49 18.43 0.90
N VAL A 120 2.93 18.11 -0.32
CA VAL A 120 3.15 16.71 -0.74
C VAL A 120 4.15 15.99 0.17
N ARG A 121 5.22 16.69 0.61
CA ARG A 121 6.22 16.10 1.52
C ARG A 121 5.66 15.91 2.93
N GLU A 122 4.90 16.89 3.42
CA GLU A 122 4.25 16.82 4.72
C GLU A 122 3.28 15.64 4.78
N ARG A 123 2.42 15.49 3.77
CA ARG A 123 1.49 14.37 3.64
C ARG A 123 2.20 13.03 3.48
N ALA A 124 3.33 12.97 2.78
CA ALA A 124 4.16 11.77 2.75
C ALA A 124 4.72 11.42 4.15
N GLY A 125 5.08 12.42 4.95
CA GLY A 125 5.46 12.24 6.36
C GLY A 125 4.33 11.66 7.21
N ASP A 126 3.09 12.12 6.99
CA ASP A 126 1.91 11.56 7.64
C ASP A 126 1.67 10.10 7.26
N VAL A 127 1.89 9.73 6.00
CA VAL A 127 1.82 8.33 5.55
C VAL A 127 2.87 7.47 6.26
N ILE A 128 4.11 7.95 6.40
CA ILE A 128 5.16 7.24 7.15
C ILE A 128 4.75 7.06 8.62
N LYS A 129 4.23 8.13 9.25
CA LYS A 129 3.76 8.10 10.64
C LYS A 129 2.63 7.09 10.83
N ALA A 130 1.62 7.12 9.96
CA ALA A 130 0.48 6.20 10.02
C ALA A 130 0.91 4.74 9.76
N PHE A 131 1.80 4.51 8.78
CA PHE A 131 2.35 3.19 8.53
C PHE A 131 3.11 2.66 9.76
N GLY A 132 3.87 3.52 10.44
CA GLY A 132 4.65 3.19 11.63
C GLY A 132 3.85 2.63 12.81
N LEU A 133 2.54 2.87 12.87
CA LEU A 133 1.64 2.28 13.88
C LEU A 133 1.62 0.74 13.80
N ILE A 134 2.02 0.15 12.68
CA ILE A 134 2.10 -1.30 12.54
C ILE A 134 3.15 -1.93 13.49
N ASN A 135 4.15 -1.15 13.96
CA ASN A 135 5.09 -1.60 15.00
C ASN A 135 4.44 -1.85 16.36
N GLU A 136 3.20 -1.38 16.58
CA GLU A 136 2.48 -1.59 17.84
C GLU A 136 1.83 -2.97 17.92
N LEU A 137 1.85 -3.74 16.81
CA LEU A 137 1.32 -5.09 16.76
C LEU A 137 2.29 -6.09 17.40
N PRO A 138 1.83 -7.00 18.29
CA PRO A 138 2.70 -7.92 19.02
C PRO A 138 3.45 -8.92 18.12
N GLN A 139 2.90 -9.23 16.95
CA GLN A 139 3.54 -10.12 15.98
C GLN A 139 4.57 -9.42 15.08
N VAL A 140 4.66 -8.08 15.12
CA VAL A 140 5.60 -7.32 14.30
C VAL A 140 6.86 -7.06 15.10
N GLU A 141 7.99 -7.56 14.58
CA GLU A 141 9.30 -7.33 15.19
C GLU A 141 9.83 -5.95 14.79
N ALA A 142 9.75 -5.65 13.50
CA ALA A 142 10.34 -4.42 12.98
C ALA A 142 9.67 -3.95 11.69
N VAL A 143 9.59 -2.63 11.56
CA VAL A 143 9.28 -1.93 10.32
C VAL A 143 10.50 -1.16 9.85
N THR A 144 10.93 -1.45 8.63
CA THR A 144 12.06 -0.78 7.99
C THR A 144 11.58 0.09 6.84
N PHE A 145 11.94 1.36 6.85
CA PHE A 145 11.76 2.23 5.67
C PHE A 145 12.88 1.97 4.67
N LEU A 146 12.52 1.49 3.47
CA LEU A 146 13.46 1.13 2.42
C LEU A 146 13.82 2.30 1.51
N GLY A 147 12.92 3.29 1.41
CA GLY A 147 13.18 4.51 0.64
C GLY A 147 11.92 5.15 0.08
N SER A 148 12.12 6.29 -0.59
CA SER A 148 11.05 7.01 -1.28
C SER A 148 11.49 7.46 -2.67
N GLU A 149 10.52 7.47 -3.59
CA GLU A 149 10.66 8.00 -4.93
C GLU A 149 9.52 8.99 -5.18
N LYS A 150 9.84 10.13 -5.80
CA LYS A 150 8.85 11.11 -6.21
C LYS A 150 8.85 11.21 -7.72
N ASP A 151 7.68 11.02 -8.31
CA ASP A 151 7.44 11.24 -9.73
C ASP A 151 6.39 12.35 -9.90
N ILE A 152 6.57 13.18 -10.92
CA ILE A 152 5.60 14.21 -11.31
C ILE A 152 5.18 13.88 -12.72
N GLN A 153 3.98 13.31 -12.85
CA GLN A 153 3.47 12.96 -14.16
C GLN A 153 2.84 14.18 -14.81
N LYS A 154 3.40 14.58 -15.95
CA LYS A 154 2.90 15.66 -16.79
C LYS A 154 2.21 15.05 -18.01
N GLY A 155 0.88 15.02 -17.97
CA GLY A 155 0.02 14.61 -19.08
C GLY A 155 -1.14 15.58 -19.29
N ALA A 156 -2.27 15.10 -19.79
CA ALA A 156 -3.51 15.89 -19.88
C ALA A 156 -4.08 16.27 -18.50
N LYS A 157 -3.75 15.47 -17.47
CA LYS A 157 -3.95 15.76 -16.04
C LYS A 157 -2.57 15.70 -15.37
N SER A 158 -2.26 16.65 -14.50
CA SER A 158 -1.03 16.66 -13.73
C SER A 158 -1.26 15.98 -12.39
N PHE A 159 -0.40 15.03 -12.03
CA PHE A 159 -0.43 14.35 -10.74
C PHE A 159 0.95 14.36 -10.12
N SER A 160 1.00 14.51 -8.79
CA SER A 160 2.21 14.22 -8.03
C SER A 160 2.06 12.83 -7.42
N VAL A 161 3.06 11.98 -7.62
CA VAL A 161 3.09 10.64 -7.08
C VAL A 161 4.29 10.53 -6.14
N VAL A 162 4.04 10.07 -4.92
CA VAL A 162 5.10 9.71 -3.97
C VAL A 162 4.97 8.22 -3.69
N ARG A 163 5.99 7.46 -4.04
CA ARG A 163 6.10 6.04 -3.70
C ARG A 163 7.00 5.91 -2.47
N LEU A 164 6.50 5.26 -1.44
CA LEU A 164 7.21 4.94 -0.21
C LEU A 164 7.34 3.43 -0.12
N ARG A 165 8.55 2.93 0.14
CA ARG A 165 8.82 1.49 0.23
C ARG A 165 9.14 1.13 1.67
N PHE A 166 8.52 0.08 2.17
CA PHE A 166 8.70 -0.43 3.53
C PHE A 166 8.94 -1.95 3.51
N ALA A 167 9.58 -2.46 4.55
CA ALA A 167 9.57 -3.88 4.87
C ALA A 167 9.03 -4.07 6.30
N ILE A 168 8.24 -5.11 6.49
CA ILE A 168 7.78 -5.57 7.80
C ILE A 168 8.40 -6.93 8.04
N THR A 169 9.03 -7.08 9.19
CA THR A 169 9.50 -8.37 9.72
C THR A 169 8.55 -8.79 10.84
N PHE A 170 8.00 -10.00 10.77
CA PHE A 170 7.00 -10.50 11.70
C PHE A 170 7.20 -11.98 12.06
N TYR A 171 6.72 -12.37 13.24
CA TYR A 171 6.81 -13.73 13.76
C TYR A 171 5.70 -14.63 13.21
N VAL A 172 6.06 -15.86 12.79
CA VAL A 172 5.10 -16.82 12.21
C VAL A 172 4.27 -17.52 13.28
N GLU A 173 4.86 -17.81 14.44
CA GLU A 173 4.21 -18.61 15.50
C GLU A 173 2.92 -17.97 16.04
N TYR A 174 2.84 -16.64 16.08
CA TYR A 174 1.67 -15.90 16.57
C TYR A 174 0.39 -16.13 15.75
N PHE A 175 0.53 -16.64 14.54
CA PHE A 175 -0.62 -16.93 13.66
C PHE A 175 -0.98 -18.41 13.61
N MET A 176 -0.03 -19.29 13.92
CA MET A 176 -0.19 -20.75 13.86
C MET A 176 -0.84 -21.35 15.12
N THR A 177 -0.84 -20.62 16.24
CA THR A 177 -1.33 -21.15 17.53
C THR A 177 -2.85 -21.22 17.65
N GLY A 178 -3.63 -20.66 16.72
CA GLY A 178 -5.08 -20.86 16.68
C GLY A 178 -5.86 -20.40 17.92
N GLU A 179 -5.19 -19.76 18.89
CA GLU A 179 -5.86 -19.08 19.99
C GLU A 179 -6.50 -17.82 19.42
N ARG A 180 -7.79 -17.94 19.10
CA ARG A 180 -8.69 -16.79 19.10
C ARG A 180 -8.46 -16.06 20.41
N ILE A 181 -7.76 -14.94 20.35
CA ILE A 181 -7.74 -13.98 21.44
C ILE A 181 -9.16 -13.41 21.49
N GLU A 182 -10.01 -14.02 22.31
CA GLU A 182 -11.28 -13.44 22.74
C GLU A 182 -10.94 -12.24 23.62
N TRP A 183 -11.00 -11.04 23.03
CA TRP A 183 -10.89 -9.80 23.78
C TRP A 183 -12.16 -9.61 24.62
N LEU A 184 -12.00 -9.64 25.96
CA LEU A 184 -12.95 -9.09 26.94
C LEU A 184 -12.94 -7.56 26.92
#